data_AF-A0A5B1CMR6-F1
#
_entry.id   AF-A0A5B1CMR6-F1
#
_cell.length_a   1.000
_cell.length_b   1.000
_cell.length_c   1.000
_cell.angle_alpha   90.00
_cell.angle_beta   90.00
_cell.angle_gamma   90.00
#
_symmetry.space_group_name_H-M   'P 1'
#
loop_
_entity.id
_entity.type
_entity.pdbx_description
1 polymer ?
#
loop_
_entity_poly.entity_id
_entity_poly.type
_entity_poly.pdbx_seq_one_letter_code
_entity_poly.pdbx_strand_id
1 'polypeptide(L)'
;MTVPNPESSDLESSDSLEALSRLMQTLRDRAQQMPEGSYTTKLMAGGSAKIGGKIREEAEELIEAADESGDQGREHFIYEAGDLIYHTMVMLAWRGVDLTEVAAELARREGTSGLTEKANRKNNENVP
;
A
#
# COMPACT_ATOMS: atom_id res chain seq x y z
N MET A 1 -14.73 -5.36 31.84
CA MET A 1 -13.69 -4.74 31.00
C MET A 1 -12.69 -5.84 30.68
N THR A 2 -12.93 -6.59 29.60
CA THR A 2 -12.10 -7.73 29.22
C THR A 2 -10.88 -7.18 28.50
N VAL A 3 -9.69 -7.41 29.04
CA VAL A 3 -8.46 -7.08 28.33
C VAL A 3 -8.34 -7.98 27.09
N PRO A 4 -8.07 -7.44 25.89
CA PRO A 4 -7.83 -8.28 24.71
C PRO A 4 -6.53 -9.08 24.90
N ASN A 5 -6.57 -10.35 24.50
CA ASN A 5 -5.45 -11.28 24.56
C ASN A 5 -4.38 -10.90 23.50
N PRO A 6 -3.11 -10.66 23.86
CA PRO A 6 -2.07 -10.25 22.91
C PRO A 6 -1.79 -11.31 21.82
N GLU A 7 -1.99 -12.60 22.09
CA GLU A 7 -1.82 -13.64 21.06
C GLU A 7 -2.86 -13.53 19.93
N SER A 8 -4.03 -12.95 20.20
CA SER A 8 -5.08 -12.80 19.19
C SER A 8 -4.79 -11.65 18.22
N SER A 9 -4.11 -10.58 18.65
CA SER A 9 -3.73 -9.47 17.76
C SER A 9 -2.55 -9.83 16.85
N ASP A 10 -1.61 -10.64 17.34
CA ASP A 10 -0.44 -11.05 16.57
C ASP A 10 -0.80 -12.02 15.44
N LEU A 11 -1.80 -12.90 15.66
CA LEU A 11 -2.31 -13.83 14.66
C LEU A 11 -3.11 -13.12 13.55
N GLU A 12 -3.99 -12.18 13.89
CA GLU A 12 -4.78 -11.39 12.92
C GLU A 12 -3.88 -10.48 12.06
N SER A 13 -2.81 -9.94 12.65
CA SER A 13 -1.82 -9.12 11.95
C SER A 13 -1.00 -9.96 10.96
N SER A 14 -0.67 -11.20 11.31
CA SER A 14 0.02 -12.15 10.43
C SER A 14 -0.83 -12.50 9.20
N ASP A 15 -2.12 -12.77 9.39
CA ASP A 15 -3.00 -13.24 8.30
C ASP A 15 -3.29 -12.11 7.28
N SER A 16 -3.39 -10.87 7.76
CA SER A 16 -3.56 -9.67 6.91
C SER A 16 -2.35 -9.41 6.01
N LEU A 17 -1.13 -9.52 6.55
CA LEU A 17 0.10 -9.38 5.77
C LEU A 17 0.31 -10.55 4.81
N GLU A 18 -0.17 -11.74 5.17
CA GLU A 18 -0.17 -12.91 4.30
C GLU A 18 -1.05 -12.67 3.06
N ALA A 19 -2.21 -12.04 3.21
CA ALA A 19 -3.09 -11.71 2.09
C ALA A 19 -2.41 -10.82 1.04
N LEU A 20 -1.72 -9.76 1.48
CA LEU A 20 -0.95 -8.88 0.59
C LEU A 20 0.21 -9.61 -0.07
N SER A 21 0.90 -10.47 0.68
CA SER A 21 2.00 -11.29 0.15
C SER A 21 1.53 -12.26 -0.93
N ARG A 22 0.40 -12.96 -0.73
CA ARG A 22 -0.22 -13.84 -1.72
C ARG A 22 -0.67 -13.08 -2.97
N LEU A 23 -1.23 -11.88 -2.79
CA LEU A 23 -1.61 -11.01 -3.90
C LEU A 23 -0.37 -10.60 -4.70
N MET A 24 0.70 -10.16 -4.05
CA MET A 24 1.94 -9.76 -4.71
C MET A 24 2.55 -10.89 -5.54
N GLN A 25 2.59 -12.11 -4.98
CA GLN A 25 3.05 -13.30 -5.71
C GLN A 25 2.21 -13.54 -6.97
N THR A 26 0.88 -13.48 -6.84
CA THR A 26 -0.04 -13.64 -7.97
C THR A 26 0.20 -12.59 -9.06
N LEU A 27 0.43 -11.33 -8.68
CA LEU A 27 0.69 -10.24 -9.61
C LEU A 27 2.02 -10.42 -10.34
N ARG A 28 3.06 -10.92 -9.67
CA ARG A 28 4.34 -11.25 -10.29
C ARG A 28 4.22 -12.37 -11.31
N ASP A 29 3.52 -13.44 -10.95
CA ASP A 29 3.29 -14.56 -11.86
C ASP A 29 2.55 -14.07 -13.11
N ARG A 30 1.57 -13.18 -12.96
CA ARG A 30 0.86 -12.56 -14.09
C ARG A 30 1.75 -11.64 -14.92
N ALA A 31 2.63 -10.87 -14.30
CA ALA A 31 3.59 -10.03 -15.03
C ALA A 31 4.54 -10.86 -15.91
N GLN A 32 4.87 -12.08 -15.49
CA GLN A 32 5.71 -13.01 -16.24
C GLN A 32 4.94 -13.78 -17.31
N GLN A 33 3.76 -14.31 -16.95
CA GLN A 33 3.01 -15.24 -17.79
C GLN A 33 2.06 -14.54 -18.78
N MET A 34 1.63 -13.32 -18.46
CA MET A 34 0.69 -12.52 -19.27
C MET A 34 -0.53 -13.32 -19.76
N PRO A 35 -1.28 -14.01 -18.88
CA PRO A 35 -2.40 -14.85 -19.30
C PRO A 35 -3.49 -14.03 -19.99
N GLU A 36 -4.00 -14.54 -21.11
CA GLU A 36 -5.08 -13.89 -21.85
C GLU A 36 -6.36 -13.76 -21.01
N GLY A 37 -7.15 -12.72 -21.29
CA GLY A 37 -8.44 -12.48 -20.63
C GLY A 37 -8.36 -11.88 -19.21
N SER A 38 -7.21 -11.92 -18.53
CA SER A 38 -7.04 -11.31 -17.21
C SER A 38 -7.06 -9.78 -17.26
N TYR A 39 -7.80 -9.16 -16.34
CA TYR A 39 -7.81 -7.70 -16.16
C TYR A 39 -6.39 -7.16 -15.89
N THR A 40 -5.64 -7.80 -14.99
CA THR A 40 -4.26 -7.44 -14.67
C THR A 40 -3.37 -7.46 -15.92
N THR A 41 -3.49 -8.48 -16.77
CA THR A 41 -2.74 -8.55 -18.04
C THR A 41 -3.06 -7.36 -18.94
N LYS A 42 -4.34 -6.96 -19.03
CA LYS A 42 -4.75 -5.78 -19.82
C LYS A 42 -4.20 -4.47 -19.28
N LEU A 43 -3.99 -4.35 -17.97
CA LEU A 43 -3.34 -3.19 -17.36
C LEU A 43 -1.85 -3.18 -17.68
N MET A 44 -1.16 -4.29 -17.41
CA MET A 44 0.28 -4.45 -17.64
C MET A 44 0.67 -4.29 -19.11
N ALA A 45 -0.14 -4.80 -20.03
CA ALA A 45 0.05 -4.58 -21.47
C ALA A 45 -0.09 -3.09 -21.87
N GLY A 46 -0.87 -2.32 -21.13
CA GLY A 46 -0.99 -0.86 -21.30
C GLY A 46 0.13 -0.06 -20.62
N GLY A 47 1.03 -0.73 -19.89
CA GLY A 47 2.18 -0.13 -19.23
C GLY A 47 1.83 0.93 -18.18
N SER A 48 2.82 1.76 -17.86
CA SER A 48 2.69 2.79 -16.80
C SER A 48 1.57 3.79 -17.04
N ALA A 49 1.25 4.13 -18.30
CA ALA A 49 0.19 5.08 -18.61
C ALA A 49 -1.18 4.55 -18.18
N LYS A 50 -1.48 3.28 -18.49
CA LYS A 50 -2.77 2.68 -18.16
C LYS A 50 -2.90 2.37 -16.67
N ILE A 51 -1.85 1.81 -16.06
CA ILE A 51 -1.84 1.52 -14.62
C ILE A 51 -1.90 2.82 -13.82
N GLY A 52 -1.11 3.83 -14.22
CA GLY A 52 -1.08 5.13 -13.57
C GLY A 52 -2.39 5.92 -13.69
N GLY A 53 -3.14 5.71 -14.78
CA GLY A 53 -4.50 6.22 -14.91
C GLY A 53 -5.42 5.71 -13.80
N LYS A 54 -5.43 4.39 -13.59
CA LYS A 54 -6.19 3.77 -12.49
C LYS A 54 -5.74 4.26 -11.12
N ILE A 55 -4.43 4.31 -10.85
CA ILE A 55 -3.91 4.84 -9.57
C ILE A 55 -4.41 6.28 -9.30
N ARG A 56 -4.50 7.11 -10.34
CA ARG A 56 -5.00 8.49 -10.18
C ARG A 56 -6.49 8.50 -9.85
N GLU A 57 -7.28 7.72 -10.58
CA GLU A 57 -8.73 7.56 -10.36
C GLU A 57 -9.01 7.09 -8.93
N GLU A 58 -8.42 5.97 -8.50
CA GLU A 58 -8.63 5.44 -7.14
C GLU A 58 -8.13 6.39 -6.05
N ALA A 59 -7.10 7.18 -6.32
CA ALA A 59 -6.61 8.16 -5.36
C ALA A 59 -7.59 9.33 -5.19
N GLU A 60 -8.27 9.74 -6.27
CA GLU A 60 -9.33 10.75 -6.22
C GLU A 60 -10.56 10.19 -5.50
N GLU A 61 -11.01 8.97 -5.85
CA GLU A 61 -12.15 8.30 -5.23
C GLU A 61 -11.93 8.02 -3.73
N LEU A 62 -10.72 7.61 -3.33
CA LEU A 62 -10.37 7.45 -1.92
C LEU A 62 -10.50 8.75 -1.12
N ILE A 63 -10.10 9.88 -1.71
CA ILE A 63 -10.19 11.20 -1.07
C ILE A 63 -11.66 11.61 -0.93
N GLU A 64 -12.46 11.41 -1.98
CA GLU A 64 -13.90 11.70 -1.95
C GLU A 64 -14.63 10.84 -0.91
N ALA A 65 -14.36 9.53 -0.87
CA ALA A 65 -14.94 8.60 0.08
C ALA A 65 -14.55 8.93 1.55
N ALA A 66 -13.43 9.63 1.77
CA ALA A 66 -13.00 10.04 3.11
C ALA A 66 -13.90 11.11 3.75
N ASP A 67 -14.63 11.87 2.93
CA ASP A 67 -15.59 12.88 3.39
C ASP A 67 -16.99 12.31 3.65
N GLU A 68 -17.23 11.04 3.28
CA GLU A 68 -18.50 10.36 3.49
C GLU A 68 -18.71 9.94 4.95
N SER A 69 -19.96 10.04 5.42
CA SER A 69 -20.32 9.75 6.80
C SER A 69 -21.19 8.50 6.94
N GLY A 70 -21.10 7.84 8.10
CA GLY A 70 -21.88 6.65 8.42
C GLY A 70 -21.26 5.36 7.89
N ASP A 71 -21.93 4.24 8.15
CA ASP A 71 -21.39 2.91 7.87
C ASP A 71 -21.14 2.69 6.37
N GLN A 72 -22.01 3.22 5.51
CA GLN A 72 -21.84 3.15 4.05
C GLN A 72 -20.59 3.88 3.57
N GLY A 73 -20.33 5.10 4.08
CA GLY A 73 -19.12 5.85 3.75
C GLY A 73 -17.85 5.14 4.22
N ARG A 74 -17.91 4.50 5.40
CA ARG A 74 -16.80 3.66 5.88
C ARG A 74 -16.53 2.47 4.96
N GLU A 75 -17.56 1.78 4.50
CA GLU A 75 -17.42 0.64 3.57
C GLU A 75 -16.84 1.09 2.23
N HIS A 76 -17.33 2.21 1.70
CA HIS A 76 -16.83 2.81 0.46
C HIS A 76 -15.35 3.21 0.59
N PHE A 77 -14.97 3.90 1.67
CA PHE A 77 -13.57 4.26 1.93
C PHE A 77 -12.63 3.04 1.98
N ILE A 78 -13.06 1.94 2.60
CA ILE A 78 -12.27 0.69 2.63
C ILE A 78 -12.14 0.08 1.23
N TYR A 79 -13.20 0.15 0.43
CA TYR A 79 -13.21 -0.34 -0.95
C TYR A 79 -12.19 0.41 -1.81
N GLU A 80 -12.24 1.74 -1.81
CA GLU A 80 -11.30 2.57 -2.58
C GLU A 80 -9.85 2.47 -2.09
N ALA A 81 -9.66 2.33 -0.78
CA ALA A 81 -8.32 2.08 -0.23
C ALA A 81 -7.77 0.73 -0.74
N GLY A 82 -8.62 -0.28 -0.83
CA GLY A 82 -8.31 -1.57 -1.41
C GLY A 82 -7.90 -1.48 -2.88
N ASP A 83 -8.66 -0.74 -3.69
CA ASP A 83 -8.37 -0.64 -5.13
C ASP A 83 -7.11 0.18 -5.42
N LEU A 84 -6.89 1.27 -4.67
CA LEU A 84 -5.65 2.04 -4.73
C LEU A 84 -4.42 1.18 -4.40
N ILE A 85 -4.51 0.36 -3.33
CA ILE A 85 -3.44 -0.56 -2.95
C ILE A 85 -3.23 -1.61 -4.05
N TYR A 86 -4.31 -2.20 -4.57
CA TYR A 86 -4.24 -3.19 -5.65
C TYR A 86 -3.53 -2.62 -6.88
N HIS A 87 -3.97 -1.46 -7.36
CA HIS A 87 -3.40 -0.82 -8.55
C HIS A 87 -1.95 -0.37 -8.34
N THR A 88 -1.59 0.05 -7.12
CA THR A 88 -0.20 0.29 -6.74
C THR A 88 0.63 -0.99 -6.83
N MET A 89 0.15 -2.11 -6.28
CA MET A 89 0.84 -3.40 -6.35
C MET A 89 0.98 -3.93 -7.78
N VAL A 90 0.00 -3.67 -8.66
CA VAL A 90 0.10 -3.97 -10.10
C VAL A 90 1.26 -3.19 -10.73
N MET A 91 1.42 -1.91 -10.40
CA MET A 91 2.55 -1.09 -10.88
C MET A 91 3.88 -1.62 -10.36
N LEU A 92 3.96 -2.02 -9.08
CA LEU A 92 5.17 -2.62 -8.49
C LEU A 92 5.55 -3.91 -9.23
N ALA A 93 4.59 -4.82 -9.44
CA ALA A 93 4.81 -6.06 -10.18
C ALA A 93 5.29 -5.79 -11.61
N TRP A 94 4.66 -4.83 -12.31
CA TRP A 94 5.06 -4.42 -13.66
C TRP A 94 6.48 -3.85 -13.72
N ARG A 95 6.93 -3.16 -12.66
CA ARG A 95 8.31 -2.64 -12.52
C ARG A 95 9.31 -3.66 -11.99
N GLY A 96 8.86 -4.85 -11.58
CA GLY A 96 9.70 -5.87 -10.96
C GLY A 96 10.11 -5.56 -9.51
N VAL A 97 9.31 -4.75 -8.79
CA VAL A 97 9.57 -4.36 -7.40
C VAL A 97 8.74 -5.23 -6.44
N ASP A 98 9.35 -5.66 -5.33
CA ASP A 98 8.69 -6.39 -4.23
C ASP A 98 8.04 -5.47 -3.19
N LEU A 99 7.05 -5.99 -2.47
CA LEU A 99 6.60 -5.43 -1.21
C LEU A 99 7.71 -5.35 -0.17
N THR A 100 8.67 -6.28 -0.16
CA THR A 100 9.79 -6.23 0.80
C THR A 100 10.68 -5.00 0.61
N GLU A 101 10.88 -4.56 -0.64
CA GLU A 101 11.62 -3.35 -0.97
C GLU A 101 10.86 -2.09 -0.52
N VAL A 102 9.53 -2.07 -0.74
CA VAL A 102 8.68 -0.97 -0.26
C VAL A 102 8.62 -0.92 1.27
N ALA A 103 8.50 -2.08 1.93
CA ALA A 103 8.50 -2.19 3.38
C ALA A 103 9.83 -1.70 3.98
N ALA A 104 10.98 -2.00 3.35
CA ALA A 104 12.26 -1.47 3.77
C ALA A 104 12.32 0.07 3.68
N GLU A 105 11.77 0.67 2.62
CA GLU A 105 11.68 2.13 2.50
C GLU A 105 10.74 2.74 3.55
N LEU A 106 9.60 2.10 3.83
CA LEU A 106 8.68 2.54 4.88
C LEU A 106 9.34 2.47 6.27
N ALA A 107 10.01 1.37 6.61
CA ALA A 107 10.76 1.22 7.86
C ALA A 107 11.87 2.28 8.00
N ARG A 108 12.55 2.62 6.88
CA ARG A 108 13.53 3.72 6.86
C ARG A 108 12.86 5.07 7.21
N ARG A 109 11.65 5.33 6.71
CA ARG A 109 10.89 6.56 7.02
C ARG A 109 10.43 6.60 8.47
N GLU A 110 9.98 5.48 9.02
CA GLU A 110 9.62 5.36 10.44
C GLU A 110 10.82 5.67 11.34
N GLY A 111 11.98 5.08 11.04
CA GLY A 111 13.23 5.32 11.78
C GLY A 111 13.82 6.73 11.61
N THR A 112 13.38 7.47 10.58
CA THR A 112 13.76 8.88 10.35
C THR A 112 12.72 9.85 10.92
N SER A 113 11.62 9.37 11.50
CA SER A 113 10.51 10.22 11.91
C SER A 113 10.94 11.32 12.90
N GLY A 114 10.82 12.58 12.46
CA GLY A 114 10.65 13.86 13.17
C GLY A 114 11.48 14.22 14.41
N LEU A 115 11.76 13.29 15.31
CA LEU A 115 12.53 13.47 16.54
C LEU A 115 14.03 13.55 16.24
N THR A 116 14.55 12.67 15.37
CA THR A 116 15.96 12.62 14.98
C THR A 116 16.34 13.85 14.13
N GLU A 117 15.46 14.28 13.23
CA GLU A 117 15.65 15.49 12.42
C GLU A 117 15.55 16.78 13.26
N LYS A 118 14.60 16.86 14.21
CA LYS A 118 14.52 18.00 15.15
C LYS A 118 15.70 18.04 16.13
N ALA A 119 16.21 16.89 16.56
CA ALA A 119 17.41 16.81 17.41
C ALA A 119 18.68 17.23 16.66
N ASN A 120 18.84 16.79 15.41
CA ASN A 120 19.97 17.20 14.57
C ASN A 120 19.92 18.69 14.19
N ARG A 121 18.73 19.28 14.02
CA ARG A 121 18.58 20.73 13.77
C ARG A 121 19.01 21.58 14.98
N LYS A 122 18.65 21.17 16.21
CA LYS A 122 19.08 21.84 17.45
C LYS A 122 20.59 21.70 17.72
N ASN A 123 21.20 20.58 17.34
CA ASN A 123 22.64 20.40 17.46
C ASN A 123 23.43 21.26 16.47
N ASN A 124 22.88 21.53 15.29
CA ASN A 124 23.54 22.37 14.27
C ASN A 124 23.36 23.88 14.50
N GLU A 125 22.37 24.29 15.30
CA GLU A 125 22.16 25.69 15.74
C GLU A 125 22.99 26.07 16.99
N ASN A 126 23.59 25.08 17.67
CA ASN A 126 24.39 25.26 18.89
C ASN A 126 25.90 25.06 18.68
N VAL A 127 26.39 25.08 17.44
CA VAL A 127 27.83 25.11 17.16
C VAL A 127 28.27 26.58 17.01
N PRO A 128 29.06 27.14 17.95
CA PRO A 128 29.66 28.47 17.79
C PRO A 128 30.71 28.53 16.67
#